data_AF-A0A9E2SAT5-F1
#
_entry.id   AF-A0A9E2SAT5-F1
#
_cell.length_a   1.000
_cell.length_b   1.000
_cell.length_c   1.000
_cell.angle_alpha   90.00
_cell.angle_beta   90.00
_cell.angle_gamma   90.00
#
_symmetry.space_group_name_H-M   'P 1'
#
loop_
_entity.id
_entity.type
_entity.pdbx_description
1 polymer ?
#
loop_
_entity_poly.entity_id
_entity_poly.type
_entity_poly.pdbx_seq_one_letter_code
_entity_poly.pdbx_strand_id
1 'polypeptide(L)'
;MKNSLYVVLICLIGLFANCKSKKTKMVEGEKVEIADFLGLYEEAKLPLTIADSVFQQKNADTIPFSIFVQFVPDSVIAPLFHKSKPLFIPLSKVTVKSGETYLFSKAIAAAKKVVYVTVFDEKKKFAAAKPVIIADNDKATSAYVTMDTKSTLTTYSQQSQPDKEALYKRDVFIYNGSGGFTLILTESNGAQKKVEEIFNPIDTLPAKHKLAGDYIQNKKNFISFRDGRNASRMLFFVHFEKDDGTCKGELKGEAKVVSDKLIRFSETGSPCVIDFTFSGKNVTMKEVGGCGSYRDIKCFFEGSFTKKLVPVKKPTKAKK
;
A
#
# COMPACT_ATOMS: atom_id res chain seq x y z
N MET A 1 -74.25 -15.33 -14.54
CA MET A 1 -73.07 -15.01 -15.39
C MET A 1 -72.56 -13.55 -15.24
N LYS A 2 -72.70 -12.90 -14.07
CA LYS A 2 -72.13 -11.54 -13.85
C LYS A 2 -71.03 -11.49 -12.78
N ASN A 3 -70.93 -12.50 -11.92
CA ASN A 3 -69.93 -12.55 -10.83
C ASN A 3 -68.63 -13.27 -11.21
N SER A 4 -68.58 -13.94 -12.37
CA SER A 4 -67.36 -14.63 -12.83
C SER A 4 -66.41 -13.70 -13.58
N LEU A 5 -66.91 -12.57 -14.11
CA LEU A 5 -66.10 -11.58 -14.84
C LEU A 5 -65.25 -10.70 -13.90
N TYR A 6 -65.74 -10.43 -12.68
CA TYR A 6 -65.00 -9.63 -11.69
C TYR A 6 -63.84 -10.40 -11.04
N VAL A 7 -63.95 -11.72 -10.92
CA VAL A 7 -62.87 -12.55 -10.35
C VAL A 7 -61.68 -12.69 -11.32
N VAL A 8 -61.95 -12.72 -12.63
CA VAL A 8 -60.89 -12.75 -13.66
C VAL A 8 -60.19 -11.39 -13.79
N LEU A 9 -60.92 -10.28 -13.59
CA LEU A 9 -60.35 -8.93 -13.65
C LEU A 9 -59.43 -8.60 -12.44
N ILE A 10 -59.74 -9.14 -11.25
CA ILE A 10 -58.91 -8.96 -10.05
C ILE A 10 -57.64 -9.84 -10.10
N CYS A 11 -57.70 -11.03 -10.70
CA CYS A 11 -56.52 -11.87 -10.93
C CYS A 11 -55.56 -11.32 -11.99
N LEU A 12 -56.03 -10.49 -12.95
CA LEU A 12 -55.15 -9.87 -13.95
C LEU A 12 -54.39 -8.65 -13.43
N ILE A 13 -54.91 -7.96 -12.41
CA ILE A 13 -54.25 -6.78 -11.81
C ILE A 13 -53.15 -7.19 -10.82
N GLY A 14 -53.23 -8.40 -10.24
CA GLY A 14 -52.17 -8.98 -9.40
C GLY A 14 -50.88 -9.38 -10.12
N LEU A 15 -50.88 -9.45 -11.46
CA LEU A 15 -49.71 -9.85 -12.27
C LEU A 15 -48.76 -8.69 -12.60
N PHE A 16 -49.11 -7.44 -12.28
CA PHE A 16 -48.25 -6.27 -12.49
C PHE A 16 -47.51 -5.78 -11.24
N ALA A 17 -47.65 -6.46 -10.09
CA ALA A 17 -46.84 -6.19 -8.90
C ALA A 17 -45.45 -6.86 -8.95
N ASN A 18 -44.96 -7.26 -10.13
CA ASN A 18 -43.57 -7.65 -10.31
C ASN A 18 -42.73 -6.41 -10.65
N CYS A 19 -42.60 -5.51 -9.65
CA CYS A 19 -41.65 -4.40 -9.74
C CYS A 19 -40.24 -4.97 -9.54
N LYS A 20 -39.72 -5.68 -10.53
CA LYS A 20 -38.27 -5.74 -10.76
C LYS A 20 -37.86 -4.33 -11.13
N SER A 21 -37.58 -3.48 -10.15
CA SER A 21 -36.99 -2.17 -10.37
C SER A 21 -35.72 -2.40 -11.18
N LYS A 22 -35.79 -2.01 -12.47
CA LYS A 22 -34.65 -1.93 -13.37
C LYS A 22 -33.59 -1.13 -12.65
N LYS A 23 -32.43 -1.72 -12.39
CA LYS A 23 -31.29 -1.02 -11.78
C LYS A 23 -30.93 0.17 -12.66
N THR A 24 -31.20 1.35 -12.14
CA THR A 24 -31.05 2.62 -12.83
C THR A 24 -29.59 3.02 -12.78
N LYS A 25 -29.01 3.41 -13.92
CA LYS A 25 -27.74 4.13 -13.94
C LYS A 25 -27.91 5.39 -13.10
N MET A 26 -27.13 5.53 -12.03
CA MET A 26 -27.23 6.72 -11.19
C MET A 26 -26.55 7.92 -11.87
N VAL A 27 -27.21 9.07 -11.82
CA VAL A 27 -26.76 10.30 -12.49
C VAL A 27 -25.92 11.14 -11.53
N GLU A 28 -24.82 11.71 -12.02
CA GLU A 28 -23.93 12.53 -11.20
C GLU A 28 -24.66 13.74 -10.59
N GLY A 29 -24.49 13.97 -9.29
CA GLY A 29 -25.05 15.14 -8.59
C GLY A 29 -26.44 14.94 -7.95
N GLU A 30 -27.04 13.76 -8.10
CA GLU A 30 -28.28 13.40 -7.44
C GLU A 30 -28.06 13.12 -5.94
N LYS A 31 -28.99 13.57 -5.09
CA LYS A 31 -29.01 13.20 -3.67
C LYS A 31 -29.72 11.85 -3.55
N VAL A 32 -29.02 10.86 -3.03
CA VAL A 32 -29.52 9.47 -2.98
C VAL A 32 -29.86 9.11 -1.53
N GLU A 33 -30.91 8.33 -1.31
CA GLU A 33 -31.20 7.76 0.01
C GLU A 33 -30.38 6.49 0.26
N ILE A 34 -30.03 6.22 1.52
CA ILE A 34 -29.22 5.05 1.86
C ILE A 34 -29.89 3.73 1.43
N ALA A 35 -31.22 3.65 1.49
CA ALA A 35 -31.95 2.46 1.06
C ALA A 35 -31.75 2.18 -0.43
N ASP A 36 -31.80 3.22 -1.27
CA ASP A 36 -31.57 3.11 -2.71
C ASP A 36 -30.13 2.73 -3.01
N PHE A 37 -29.16 3.36 -2.33
CA PHE A 37 -27.74 3.03 -2.48
C PHE A 37 -27.45 1.56 -2.15
N LEU A 38 -27.98 1.06 -1.02
CA LEU A 38 -27.84 -0.35 -0.63
C LEU A 38 -28.63 -1.29 -1.56
N GLY A 39 -29.68 -0.80 -2.22
CA GLY A 39 -30.49 -1.52 -3.19
C GLY A 39 -29.79 -1.78 -4.52
N LEU A 40 -28.71 -1.05 -4.83
CA LEU A 40 -27.91 -1.27 -6.04
C LEU A 40 -27.13 -2.59 -6.04
N TYR A 41 -26.90 -3.15 -4.84
CA TYR A 41 -26.10 -4.34 -4.63
C TYR A 41 -26.98 -5.60 -4.53
N GLU A 42 -26.57 -6.66 -5.21
CA GLU A 42 -27.25 -7.96 -5.12
C GLU A 42 -26.90 -8.66 -3.81
N GLU A 43 -27.91 -9.20 -3.12
CA GLU A 43 -27.68 -9.97 -1.90
C GLU A 43 -26.94 -11.27 -2.25
N ALA A 44 -25.84 -11.54 -1.57
CA ALA A 44 -25.04 -12.74 -1.70
C ALA A 44 -25.14 -13.60 -0.43
N LYS A 45 -25.12 -14.92 -0.60
CA LYS A 45 -25.03 -15.88 0.50
C LYS A 45 -23.56 -16.13 0.85
N LEU A 46 -23.30 -16.39 2.13
CA LEU A 46 -22.01 -16.84 2.62
C LEU A 46 -21.88 -18.37 2.52
N PRO A 47 -20.69 -18.92 2.23
CA PRO A 47 -19.45 -18.20 1.92
C PRO A 47 -19.48 -17.53 0.54
N LEU A 48 -18.86 -16.36 0.45
CA LEU A 48 -18.74 -15.58 -0.78
C LEU A 48 -17.28 -15.55 -1.24
N THR A 49 -17.05 -15.70 -2.55
CA THR A 49 -15.74 -15.52 -3.17
C THR A 49 -15.82 -14.51 -4.31
N ILE A 50 -14.89 -13.56 -4.34
CA ILE A 50 -14.73 -12.60 -5.44
C ILE A 50 -13.30 -12.73 -5.94
N ALA A 51 -13.13 -13.07 -7.23
CA ALA A 51 -11.83 -13.13 -7.89
C ALA A 51 -11.55 -11.85 -8.67
N ASP A 52 -10.28 -11.58 -8.96
CA ASP A 52 -9.81 -10.47 -9.80
C ASP A 52 -10.37 -10.46 -11.25
N SER A 53 -10.89 -11.60 -11.73
CA SER A 53 -11.60 -11.70 -13.01
C SER A 53 -12.78 -10.73 -13.12
N VAL A 54 -13.32 -10.23 -12.00
CA VAL A 54 -14.32 -9.15 -11.98
C VAL A 54 -13.84 -7.87 -12.67
N PHE A 55 -12.52 -7.64 -12.77
CA PHE A 55 -11.96 -6.49 -13.49
C PHE A 55 -12.11 -6.58 -15.02
N GLN A 56 -12.39 -7.77 -15.54
CA GLN A 56 -12.63 -8.03 -16.97
C GLN A 56 -14.13 -8.07 -17.32
N GLN A 57 -15.01 -8.19 -16.32
CA GLN A 57 -16.44 -8.19 -16.52
C GLN A 57 -16.96 -6.81 -16.95
N LYS A 58 -17.73 -6.79 -18.05
CA LYS A 58 -18.48 -5.63 -18.53
C LYS A 58 -19.80 -5.55 -17.75
N ASN A 59 -19.83 -4.72 -16.71
CA ASN A 59 -21.03 -4.52 -15.89
C ASN A 59 -21.75 -3.25 -16.33
N ALA A 60 -23.08 -3.31 -16.41
CA ALA A 60 -23.91 -2.21 -16.92
C ALA A 60 -24.17 -1.12 -15.88
N ASP A 61 -24.19 -1.49 -14.60
CA ASP A 61 -24.55 -0.59 -13.49
C ASP A 61 -23.32 0.03 -12.87
N THR A 62 -23.34 1.35 -12.76
CA THR A 62 -22.20 2.15 -12.29
C THR A 62 -22.68 3.21 -11.31
N ILE A 63 -21.89 3.43 -10.27
CA ILE A 63 -22.11 4.44 -9.22
C ILE A 63 -21.04 5.52 -9.40
N PRO A 64 -21.42 6.75 -9.78
CA PRO A 64 -20.49 7.88 -9.83
C PRO A 64 -19.80 8.11 -8.48
N PHE A 65 -18.56 8.59 -8.52
CA PHE A 65 -17.79 8.91 -7.30
C PHE A 65 -18.58 9.83 -6.35
N SER A 66 -19.25 10.85 -6.90
CA SER A 66 -20.04 11.84 -6.14
C SER A 66 -21.23 11.25 -5.38
N ILE A 67 -21.79 10.13 -5.85
CA ILE A 67 -22.85 9.40 -5.14
C ILE A 67 -22.24 8.50 -4.08
N PHE A 68 -21.18 7.77 -4.44
CA PHE A 68 -20.51 6.87 -3.51
C PHE A 68 -20.03 7.62 -2.24
N VAL A 69 -19.47 8.82 -2.41
CA VAL A 69 -18.98 9.62 -1.28
C VAL A 69 -20.06 10.29 -0.42
N GLN A 70 -21.35 10.16 -0.77
CA GLN A 70 -22.44 10.54 0.13
C GLN A 70 -22.55 9.56 1.31
N PHE A 71 -22.07 8.33 1.13
CA PHE A 71 -22.20 7.25 2.09
C PHE A 71 -20.86 6.74 2.62
N VAL A 72 -19.78 6.87 1.84
CA VAL A 72 -18.44 6.40 2.22
C VAL A 72 -17.45 7.57 2.20
N PRO A 73 -16.75 7.88 3.30
CA PRO A 73 -15.80 9.00 3.35
C PRO A 73 -14.75 8.90 2.24
N ASP A 74 -14.49 10.00 1.53
CA ASP A 74 -13.48 10.05 0.46
C ASP A 74 -12.06 9.70 0.95
N SER A 75 -11.77 9.97 2.22
CA SER A 75 -10.51 9.68 2.90
C SER A 75 -10.10 8.21 2.87
N VAL A 76 -11.05 7.27 2.72
CA VAL A 76 -10.73 5.83 2.62
C VAL A 76 -10.39 5.40 1.20
N ILE A 77 -10.71 6.24 0.20
CA ILE A 77 -10.47 5.98 -1.23
C ILE A 77 -9.22 6.75 -1.71
N ALA A 78 -9.00 7.95 -1.19
CA ALA A 78 -7.92 8.85 -1.56
C ALA A 78 -6.50 8.23 -1.53
N PRO A 79 -6.12 7.36 -0.57
CA PRO A 79 -4.79 6.78 -0.53
C PRO A 79 -4.44 5.93 -1.77
N LEU A 80 -5.43 5.30 -2.41
CA LEU A 80 -5.19 4.46 -3.58
C LEU A 80 -5.42 5.19 -4.91
N PHE A 81 -6.30 6.20 -4.95
CA PHE A 81 -6.70 6.90 -6.17
C PHE A 81 -6.20 8.35 -6.28
N HIS A 82 -5.64 8.90 -5.20
CA HIS A 82 -5.13 10.27 -5.11
C HIS A 82 -6.19 11.28 -5.55
N LYS A 83 -5.93 12.06 -6.61
CA LYS A 83 -6.87 13.03 -7.18
C LYS A 83 -7.88 12.40 -8.16
N SER A 84 -7.71 11.13 -8.49
CA SER A 84 -8.59 10.43 -9.44
C SER A 84 -9.91 10.11 -8.77
N LYS A 85 -11.02 10.37 -9.47
CA LYS A 85 -12.37 10.00 -9.04
C LYS A 85 -12.78 8.69 -9.71
N PRO A 86 -12.69 7.53 -9.03
CA PRO A 86 -13.06 6.26 -9.64
C PRO A 86 -14.57 6.14 -9.86
N LEU A 87 -14.94 5.38 -10.89
CA LEU A 87 -16.30 4.88 -11.06
C LEU A 87 -16.44 3.59 -10.25
N PHE A 88 -17.52 3.46 -9.50
CA PHE A 88 -17.79 2.24 -8.72
C PHE A 88 -18.78 1.35 -9.45
N ILE A 89 -18.62 0.05 -9.29
CA ILE A 89 -19.49 -0.98 -9.84
C ILE A 89 -19.87 -1.91 -8.68
N PRO A 90 -21.17 -2.01 -8.33
CA PRO A 90 -21.61 -2.88 -7.25
C PRO A 90 -21.37 -4.34 -7.64
N LEU A 91 -20.81 -5.13 -6.73
CA LEU A 91 -20.57 -6.56 -6.93
C LEU A 91 -21.56 -7.39 -6.11
N SER A 92 -21.60 -7.17 -4.80
CA SER A 92 -22.48 -7.91 -3.90
C SER A 92 -22.67 -7.20 -2.57
N LYS A 93 -23.73 -7.59 -1.86
CA LYS A 93 -24.07 -7.18 -0.51
C LYS A 93 -24.27 -8.42 0.35
N VAL A 94 -23.75 -8.37 1.58
CA VAL A 94 -23.95 -9.41 2.58
C VAL A 94 -24.42 -8.76 3.87
N THR A 95 -25.61 -9.14 4.33
CA THR A 95 -26.08 -8.77 5.67
C THR A 95 -25.80 -9.92 6.64
N VAL A 96 -25.00 -9.67 7.67
CA VAL A 96 -24.62 -10.71 8.65
C VAL A 96 -25.58 -10.71 9.84
N LYS A 97 -25.53 -11.76 10.68
CA LYS A 97 -26.47 -11.93 11.81
C LYS A 97 -26.41 -10.79 12.83
N SER A 98 -25.26 -10.14 12.99
CA SER A 98 -25.08 -8.94 13.82
C SER A 98 -25.65 -7.67 13.19
N GLY A 99 -26.38 -7.75 12.06
CA GLY A 99 -27.04 -6.60 11.43
C GLY A 99 -26.13 -5.67 10.60
N GLU A 100 -24.81 -5.86 10.67
CA GLU A 100 -23.85 -5.21 9.79
C GLU A 100 -24.08 -5.61 8.32
N THR A 101 -23.78 -4.68 7.41
CA THR A 101 -23.93 -4.88 5.97
C THR A 101 -22.60 -4.63 5.27
N TYR A 102 -22.10 -5.64 4.56
CA TYR A 102 -20.85 -5.61 3.82
C TYR A 102 -21.17 -5.42 2.33
N LEU A 103 -20.62 -4.37 1.71
CA LEU A 103 -20.75 -4.13 0.28
C LEU A 103 -19.41 -4.34 -0.40
N PHE A 104 -19.40 -5.19 -1.43
CA PHE A 104 -18.25 -5.36 -2.29
C PHE A 104 -18.42 -4.52 -3.55
N SER A 105 -17.46 -3.62 -3.80
CA SER A 105 -17.50 -2.68 -4.91
C SER A 105 -16.20 -2.72 -5.70
N LYS A 106 -16.31 -2.81 -7.03
CA LYS A 106 -15.18 -2.61 -7.93
C LYS A 106 -15.05 -1.11 -8.24
N ALA A 107 -13.95 -0.50 -7.86
CA ALA A 107 -13.58 0.88 -8.17
C ALA A 107 -12.62 0.90 -9.36
N ILE A 108 -12.93 1.71 -10.39
CA ILE A 108 -12.15 1.80 -11.64
C ILE A 108 -11.77 3.26 -11.91
N ALA A 109 -10.48 3.53 -12.05
CA ALA A 109 -9.93 4.74 -12.65
C ALA A 109 -8.92 4.35 -13.74
N ALA A 110 -8.53 5.30 -14.60
CA ALA A 110 -7.68 5.04 -15.76
C ALA A 110 -6.39 4.25 -15.44
N ALA A 111 -5.76 4.53 -14.29
CA ALA A 111 -4.51 3.90 -13.88
C ALA A 111 -4.67 2.74 -12.89
N LYS A 112 -5.86 2.51 -12.31
CA LYS A 112 -6.00 1.61 -11.17
C LYS A 112 -7.40 1.02 -11.05
N LYS A 113 -7.47 -0.28 -10.75
CA LYS A 113 -8.71 -0.96 -10.40
C LYS A 113 -8.55 -1.65 -9.04
N VAL A 114 -9.58 -1.55 -8.21
CA VAL A 114 -9.56 -2.05 -6.83
C VAL A 114 -10.91 -2.66 -6.50
N VAL A 115 -10.96 -3.80 -5.82
CA VAL A 115 -12.15 -4.26 -5.11
C VAL A 115 -12.05 -3.78 -3.67
N TYR A 116 -13.06 -3.06 -3.22
CA TYR A 116 -13.25 -2.69 -1.81
C TYR A 116 -14.33 -3.55 -1.18
N VAL A 117 -14.17 -3.80 0.10
CA VAL A 117 -15.28 -4.08 1.01
C VAL A 117 -15.53 -2.83 1.86
N THR A 118 -16.80 -2.44 1.98
CA THR A 118 -17.23 -1.37 2.90
C THR A 118 -18.28 -1.93 3.85
N VAL A 119 -18.18 -1.59 5.13
CA VAL A 119 -19.07 -2.05 6.20
C VAL A 119 -19.98 -0.90 6.60
N PHE A 120 -21.27 -1.20 6.71
CA PHE A 120 -22.27 -0.34 7.31
C PHE A 120 -22.79 -1.00 8.58
N ASP A 121 -22.93 -0.22 9.65
CA ASP A 121 -23.46 -0.71 10.92
C ASP A 121 -24.96 -1.04 10.84
N GLU A 122 -25.53 -1.50 11.95
CA GLU A 122 -26.96 -1.81 12.07
C GLU A 122 -27.87 -0.62 11.72
N LYS A 123 -27.37 0.62 11.91
CA LYS A 123 -28.06 1.89 11.60
C LYS A 123 -27.79 2.37 10.17
N LYS A 124 -27.18 1.53 9.34
CA LYS A 124 -26.78 1.81 7.95
C LYS A 124 -25.85 3.02 7.83
N LYS A 125 -25.03 3.27 8.86
CA LYS A 125 -23.96 4.26 8.82
C LYS A 125 -22.66 3.58 8.44
N PHE A 126 -21.84 4.27 7.65
CA PHE A 126 -20.51 3.78 7.32
C PHE A 126 -19.68 3.54 8.58
N ALA A 127 -19.05 2.36 8.62
CA ALA A 127 -18.25 1.91 9.75
C ALA A 127 -16.80 1.65 9.36
N ALA A 128 -16.54 0.97 8.24
CA ALA A 128 -15.18 0.66 7.81
C ALA A 128 -15.07 0.44 6.30
N ALA A 129 -13.86 0.57 5.76
CA ALA A 129 -13.54 0.20 4.38
C ALA A 129 -12.18 -0.50 4.31
N LYS A 130 -12.04 -1.45 3.38
CA LYS A 130 -10.76 -2.09 3.10
C LYS A 130 -10.61 -2.44 1.63
N PRO A 131 -9.48 -2.10 0.98
CA PRO A 131 -9.14 -2.68 -0.31
C PRO A 131 -8.79 -4.16 -0.11
N VAL A 132 -9.48 -5.04 -0.85
CA VAL A 132 -9.34 -6.50 -0.72
C VAL A 132 -8.72 -7.16 -1.95
N ILE A 133 -8.81 -6.51 -3.12
CA ILE A 133 -8.06 -6.89 -4.33
C ILE A 133 -7.61 -5.61 -5.01
N ILE A 134 -6.33 -5.52 -5.37
CA ILE A 134 -5.79 -4.45 -6.22
C ILE A 134 -5.38 -5.12 -7.53
N ALA A 135 -5.89 -4.62 -8.66
CA ALA A 135 -5.56 -5.21 -9.95
C ALA A 135 -4.05 -5.11 -10.20
N ASP A 136 -3.47 -6.24 -10.55
CA ASP A 136 -2.15 -6.34 -11.13
C ASP A 136 -2.30 -6.46 -12.66
N ASN A 137 -1.38 -5.85 -13.40
CA ASN A 137 -1.32 -5.98 -14.85
C ASN A 137 -0.47 -7.20 -15.27
N ASP A 138 0.24 -7.83 -14.32
CA ASP A 138 0.94 -9.09 -14.56
C ASP A 138 -0.05 -10.25 -14.72
N LYS A 139 -0.01 -10.91 -15.87
CA LYS A 139 -0.84 -12.08 -16.18
C LYS A 139 -0.47 -13.32 -15.36
N ALA A 140 0.71 -13.32 -14.76
CA ALA A 140 1.13 -14.39 -13.85
C ALA A 140 0.54 -14.23 -12.44
N THR A 141 -0.05 -13.07 -12.13
CA THR A 141 -0.69 -12.80 -10.84
C THR A 141 -2.17 -13.17 -10.89
N SER A 142 -2.65 -13.83 -9.83
CA SER A 142 -4.06 -14.02 -9.55
C SER A 142 -4.39 -13.61 -8.12
N ALA A 143 -5.58 -13.09 -7.90
CA ALA A 143 -6.04 -12.71 -6.57
C ALA A 143 -7.53 -12.95 -6.37
N TYR A 144 -7.91 -13.27 -5.13
CA TYR A 144 -9.30 -13.35 -4.73
C TYR A 144 -9.48 -12.97 -3.26
N VAL A 145 -10.70 -12.60 -2.90
CA VAL A 145 -11.15 -12.43 -1.52
C VAL A 145 -12.27 -13.42 -1.24
N THR A 146 -12.26 -14.02 -0.05
CA THR A 146 -13.40 -14.78 0.47
C THR A 146 -13.96 -14.11 1.72
N MET A 147 -15.25 -14.30 1.94
CA MET A 147 -15.93 -14.03 3.20
C MET A 147 -16.60 -15.31 3.66
N ASP A 148 -16.25 -15.81 4.84
CA ASP A 148 -16.84 -17.04 5.40
C ASP A 148 -18.14 -16.75 6.16
N THR A 149 -18.81 -17.80 6.65
CA THR A 149 -20.06 -17.70 7.42
C THR A 149 -19.91 -17.05 8.79
N LYS A 150 -18.68 -16.82 9.26
CA LYS A 150 -18.34 -16.08 10.48
C LYS A 150 -17.95 -14.63 10.18
N SER A 151 -18.12 -14.18 8.94
CA SER A 151 -17.76 -12.84 8.47
C SER A 151 -16.24 -12.57 8.44
N THR A 152 -15.43 -13.63 8.44
CA THR A 152 -13.98 -13.52 8.29
C THR A 152 -13.64 -13.25 6.84
N LEU A 153 -12.84 -12.22 6.58
CA LEU A 153 -12.34 -11.92 5.24
C LEU A 153 -10.96 -12.53 5.04
N THR A 154 -10.78 -13.31 3.98
CA THR A 154 -9.46 -13.80 3.58
C THR A 154 -9.10 -13.25 2.22
N THR A 155 -8.02 -12.47 2.13
CA THR A 155 -7.46 -12.05 0.85
C THR A 155 -6.33 -12.99 0.46
N TYR A 156 -6.34 -13.47 -0.77
CA TYR A 156 -5.32 -14.33 -1.33
C TYR A 156 -4.77 -13.70 -2.60
N SER A 157 -3.45 -13.71 -2.75
CA SER A 157 -2.75 -13.36 -3.99
C SER A 157 -1.69 -14.40 -4.28
N GLN A 158 -1.56 -14.80 -5.54
CA GLN A 158 -0.54 -15.72 -6.01
C GLN A 158 0.12 -15.18 -7.27
N GLN A 159 1.43 -15.39 -7.38
CA GLN A 159 2.21 -15.11 -8.57
C GLN A 159 2.87 -16.41 -9.06
N SER A 160 2.49 -16.84 -10.25
CA SER A 160 3.10 -17.99 -10.91
C SER A 160 4.52 -17.64 -11.38
N GLN A 161 5.44 -18.58 -11.22
CA GLN A 161 6.82 -18.44 -11.68
C GLN A 161 7.16 -19.58 -12.65
N PRO A 162 7.87 -19.31 -13.75
CA PRO A 162 8.42 -20.38 -14.58
C PRO A 162 9.36 -21.26 -13.76
N ASP A 163 9.14 -22.57 -13.79
CA ASP A 163 10.00 -23.61 -13.19
C ASP A 163 10.27 -23.45 -11.68
N LYS A 164 9.38 -22.75 -10.96
CA LYS A 164 9.44 -22.56 -9.50
C LYS A 164 8.06 -22.65 -8.87
N GLU A 165 8.02 -22.89 -7.57
CA GLU A 165 6.77 -22.79 -6.81
C GLU A 165 6.18 -21.38 -6.92
N ALA A 166 4.86 -21.32 -7.04
CA ALA A 166 4.14 -20.06 -7.07
C ALA A 166 4.28 -19.35 -5.71
N LEU A 167 4.60 -18.05 -5.74
CA LEU A 167 4.60 -17.24 -4.53
C LEU A 167 3.16 -16.91 -4.19
N TYR A 168 2.76 -17.09 -2.94
CA TYR A 168 1.45 -16.71 -2.46
C TYR A 168 1.53 -15.88 -1.18
N LYS A 169 0.46 -15.12 -0.95
CA LYS A 169 0.20 -14.42 0.30
C LYS A 169 -1.28 -14.55 0.62
N ARG A 170 -1.58 -14.92 1.87
CA ARG A 170 -2.91 -15.06 2.44
C ARG A 170 -2.97 -14.20 3.69
N ASP A 171 -3.81 -13.17 3.68
CA ASP A 171 -4.10 -12.36 4.87
C ASP A 171 -5.54 -12.59 5.32
N VAL A 172 -5.74 -12.76 6.62
CA VAL A 172 -7.06 -13.01 7.23
C VAL A 172 -7.41 -11.84 8.14
N PHE A 173 -8.60 -11.29 7.96
CA PHE A 173 -9.09 -10.12 8.67
C PHE A 173 -10.44 -10.37 9.32
N ILE A 174 -10.65 -9.75 10.48
CA ILE A 174 -11.96 -9.62 11.13
C ILE A 174 -12.32 -8.16 11.26
N TYR A 175 -13.60 -7.83 11.10
CA TYR A 175 -14.10 -6.51 11.48
C TYR A 175 -14.19 -6.42 13.00
N ASN A 176 -13.67 -5.35 13.60
CA ASN A 176 -13.49 -5.25 15.05
C ASN A 176 -14.57 -4.43 15.77
N GLY A 177 -15.65 -4.04 15.09
CA GLY A 177 -16.74 -3.23 15.65
C GLY A 177 -16.37 -1.77 15.95
N SER A 178 -15.07 -1.44 16.04
CA SER A 178 -14.54 -0.11 16.36
C SER A 178 -14.20 0.71 15.10
N GLY A 179 -14.76 0.34 13.95
CA GLY A 179 -14.56 1.03 12.68
C GLY A 179 -13.31 0.58 11.90
N GLY A 180 -12.80 -0.63 12.12
CA GLY A 180 -11.63 -1.13 11.40
C GLY A 180 -11.59 -2.64 11.18
N PHE A 181 -10.66 -3.07 10.33
CA PHE A 181 -10.35 -4.48 10.11
C PHE A 181 -9.04 -4.84 10.81
N THR A 182 -9.08 -5.82 11.69
CA THR A 182 -7.91 -6.36 12.38
C THR A 182 -7.34 -7.53 11.57
N LEU A 183 -6.06 -7.45 11.22
CA LEU A 183 -5.30 -8.58 10.66
C LEU A 183 -5.05 -9.60 11.76
N ILE A 184 -5.52 -10.84 11.58
CA ILE A 184 -5.36 -11.91 12.57
C ILE A 184 -4.35 -12.98 12.13
N LEU A 185 -4.11 -13.11 10.83
CA LEU A 185 -3.17 -14.09 10.29
C LEU A 185 -2.62 -13.61 8.95
N THR A 186 -1.32 -13.81 8.76
CA THR A 186 -0.66 -13.73 7.46
C THR A 186 0.11 -15.01 7.22
N GLU A 187 -0.12 -15.64 6.08
CA GLU A 187 0.68 -16.75 5.56
C GLU A 187 1.25 -16.37 4.20
N SER A 188 2.51 -16.72 3.97
CA SER A 188 3.16 -16.51 2.69
C SER A 188 4.35 -17.45 2.55
N ASN A 189 4.57 -17.96 1.34
CA ASN A 189 5.81 -18.68 0.99
C ASN A 189 6.79 -17.78 0.21
N GLY A 190 6.42 -16.52 -0.05
CA GLY A 190 7.33 -15.52 -0.59
C GLY A 190 7.97 -14.72 0.54
N ALA A 191 9.28 -14.47 0.45
CA ALA A 191 9.91 -13.46 1.28
C ALA A 191 9.18 -12.13 1.02
N GLN A 192 8.37 -11.69 1.98
CA GLN A 192 7.79 -10.35 1.91
C GLN A 192 8.95 -9.39 1.73
N LYS A 193 8.98 -8.64 0.62
CA LYS A 193 9.78 -7.41 0.55
C LYS A 193 9.14 -6.41 1.53
N LYS A 194 9.30 -6.64 2.83
CA LYS A 194 9.27 -5.56 3.81
C LYS A 194 10.40 -4.64 3.38
N VAL A 195 10.04 -3.51 2.79
CA VAL A 195 10.94 -2.37 2.78
C VAL A 195 11.01 -1.91 4.22
N GLU A 196 11.88 -2.55 5.01
CA GLU A 196 12.29 -1.97 6.29
C GLU A 196 12.89 -0.60 5.95
N GLU A 197 12.24 0.46 6.44
CA GLU A 197 12.76 1.81 6.30
C GLU A 197 13.97 1.91 7.22
N ILE A 198 15.16 1.98 6.64
CA ILE A 198 16.41 2.18 7.38
C ILE A 198 16.46 3.64 7.81
N PHE A 199 16.49 3.86 9.13
CA PHE A 199 16.59 5.18 9.71
C PHE A 199 18.05 5.64 9.77
N ASN A 200 18.32 6.85 9.29
CA ASN A 200 19.65 7.46 9.36
C ASN A 200 19.78 8.26 10.66
N PRO A 201 20.55 7.81 11.68
CA PRO A 201 20.58 8.43 13.00
C PRO A 201 21.22 9.82 13.05
N ILE A 202 21.88 10.25 11.96
CA ILE A 202 22.56 11.54 11.88
C ILE A 202 21.91 12.48 10.85
N ASP A 203 20.73 12.13 10.32
CA ASP A 203 20.09 12.86 9.24
C ASP A 203 19.82 14.35 9.57
N THR A 204 19.42 14.62 10.82
CA THR A 204 19.11 15.94 11.39
C THR A 204 20.32 16.78 11.74
N LEU A 205 21.53 16.20 11.77
CA LEU A 205 22.74 16.93 12.17
C LEU A 205 23.21 17.90 11.07
N PRO A 206 24.00 18.94 11.41
CA PRO A 206 24.54 19.88 10.44
C PRO A 206 25.44 19.24 9.37
N ALA A 207 25.38 19.78 8.16
CA ALA A 207 26.16 19.36 7.00
C ALA A 207 26.82 20.56 6.30
N LYS A 208 27.66 21.31 7.02
CA LYS A 208 28.34 22.51 6.53
C LYS A 208 29.66 22.20 5.83
N HIS A 209 30.35 21.14 6.23
CA HIS A 209 31.61 20.74 5.60
C HIS A 209 31.41 20.36 4.12
N LYS A 210 32.40 20.66 3.26
CA LYS A 210 32.39 20.36 1.81
C LYS A 210 31.98 18.91 1.50
N LEU A 211 32.54 17.97 2.28
CA LEU A 211 32.33 16.53 2.11
C LEU A 211 31.05 16.02 2.80
N ALA A 212 30.38 16.84 3.62
CA ALA A 212 29.14 16.47 4.28
C ALA A 212 27.99 16.33 3.28
N GLY A 213 27.01 15.50 3.64
CA GLY A 213 25.82 15.21 2.87
C GLY A 213 25.50 13.72 2.81
N ASP A 214 24.41 13.39 2.13
CA ASP A 214 23.97 12.02 1.93
C ASP A 214 24.43 11.54 0.55
N TYR A 215 25.11 10.40 0.51
CA TYR A 215 25.58 9.75 -0.70
C TYR A 215 24.81 8.44 -0.86
N ILE A 216 24.10 8.29 -1.95
CA ILE A 216 23.07 7.27 -2.11
C ILE A 216 23.36 6.47 -3.38
N GLN A 217 23.25 5.14 -3.26
CA GLN A 217 23.14 4.22 -4.39
C GLN A 217 21.67 3.80 -4.58
N ASN A 218 20.97 3.48 -3.48
CA ASN A 218 19.52 3.27 -3.43
C ASN A 218 18.99 3.49 -2.01
N LYS A 219 17.68 3.30 -1.77
CA LYS A 219 17.05 3.53 -0.44
C LYS A 219 17.68 2.75 0.71
N LYS A 220 18.32 1.61 0.42
CA LYS A 220 18.95 0.72 1.40
C LYS A 220 20.47 0.69 1.31
N ASN A 221 21.08 1.55 0.50
CA ASN A 221 22.51 1.55 0.28
C ASN A 221 22.95 3.00 0.21
N PHE A 222 23.42 3.52 1.34
CA PHE A 222 23.79 4.91 1.47
C PHE A 222 24.86 5.15 2.55
N ILE A 223 25.56 6.27 2.40
CA ILE A 223 26.52 6.79 3.37
C ILE A 223 26.15 8.23 3.65
N SER A 224 25.99 8.58 4.91
CA SER A 224 25.75 9.94 5.34
C SER A 224 26.97 10.47 6.07
N PHE A 225 27.36 11.71 5.74
CA PHE A 225 28.41 12.43 6.43
C PHE A 225 27.84 13.72 7.03
N ARG A 226 28.25 14.01 8.27
CA ARG A 226 27.85 15.20 9.02
C ARG A 226 29.04 15.83 9.72
N ASP A 227 28.89 17.09 10.11
CA ASP A 227 29.95 17.82 10.81
C ASP A 227 30.27 17.13 12.14
N GLY A 228 31.55 16.85 12.40
CA GLY A 228 32.00 16.33 13.68
C GLY A 228 32.29 17.44 14.68
N ARG A 229 32.96 17.07 15.78
CA ARG A 229 33.35 18.03 16.85
C ARG A 229 34.25 19.17 16.39
N ASN A 230 34.96 19.01 15.27
CA ASN A 230 35.80 20.03 14.65
C ASN A 230 36.03 19.72 13.16
N ALA A 231 36.69 20.62 12.43
CA ALA A 231 36.92 20.49 10.98
C ALA A 231 37.76 19.25 10.57
N SER A 232 38.54 18.66 11.48
CA SER A 232 39.34 17.46 11.21
C SER A 232 38.57 16.15 11.41
N ARG A 233 37.32 16.23 11.88
CA ARG A 233 36.49 15.09 12.28
C ARG A 233 35.13 15.18 11.61
N MET A 234 34.63 14.04 11.14
CA MET A 234 33.30 13.92 10.55
C MET A 234 32.55 12.74 11.15
N LEU A 235 31.28 12.95 11.46
CA LEU A 235 30.38 11.85 11.79
C LEU A 235 29.96 11.18 10.50
N PHE A 236 29.86 9.86 10.53
CA PHE A 236 29.34 9.09 9.42
C PHE A 236 28.38 8.00 9.88
N PHE A 237 27.51 7.63 8.95
CA PHE A 237 26.66 6.45 9.04
C PHE A 237 26.63 5.79 7.67
N VAL A 238 26.92 4.49 7.61
CA VAL A 238 26.76 3.67 6.41
C VAL A 238 25.79 2.55 6.71
N HIS A 239 24.89 2.33 5.75
CA HIS A 239 24.10 1.11 5.67
C HIS A 239 24.16 0.58 4.24
N PHE A 240 24.39 -0.72 4.09
CA PHE A 240 24.31 -1.39 2.82
C PHE A 240 23.64 -2.76 2.94
N GLU A 241 22.93 -3.13 1.89
CA GLU A 241 22.34 -4.45 1.66
C GLU A 241 22.70 -4.91 0.24
N LYS A 242 23.38 -6.05 0.16
CA LYS A 242 23.68 -6.79 -1.07
C LYS A 242 22.93 -8.13 -1.04
N ASP A 243 22.84 -8.78 -2.20
CA ASP A 243 22.28 -10.13 -2.35
C ASP A 243 20.89 -10.28 -1.71
N ASP A 244 19.99 -9.36 -2.04
CA ASP A 244 18.60 -9.28 -1.54
C ASP A 244 18.48 -9.28 0.00
N GLY A 245 19.46 -8.67 0.68
CA GLY A 245 19.46 -8.49 2.14
C GLY A 245 20.11 -9.63 2.92
N THR A 246 20.61 -10.67 2.23
CA THR A 246 21.42 -11.73 2.85
C THR A 246 22.81 -11.26 3.26
N CYS A 247 23.25 -10.13 2.69
CA CYS A 247 24.52 -9.50 3.00
C CYS A 247 24.27 -8.06 3.47
N LYS A 248 24.32 -7.83 4.78
CA LYS A 248 24.10 -6.50 5.37
C LYS A 248 25.31 -6.00 6.15
N GLY A 249 25.47 -4.69 6.17
CA GLY A 249 26.45 -4.04 7.04
C GLY A 249 25.99 -2.65 7.42
N GLU A 250 26.16 -2.34 8.71
CA GLU A 250 25.84 -1.05 9.29
C GLU A 250 27.01 -0.59 10.16
N LEU A 251 27.45 0.65 9.97
CA LEU A 251 28.47 1.24 10.82
C LEU A 251 28.25 2.74 10.98
N LYS A 252 28.36 3.22 12.22
CA LYS A 252 28.40 4.64 12.56
C LYS A 252 29.63 4.95 13.38
N GLY A 253 30.13 6.17 13.26
CA GLY A 253 31.24 6.62 14.07
C GLY A 253 31.73 8.01 13.72
N GLU A 254 32.84 8.39 14.33
CA GLU A 254 33.60 9.59 13.98
C GLU A 254 34.86 9.20 13.21
N ALA A 255 35.00 9.71 11.99
CA ALA A 255 36.14 9.49 11.12
C ALA A 255 37.02 10.73 11.04
N LYS A 256 38.31 10.54 10.76
CA LYS A 256 39.29 11.62 10.60
C LYS A 256 39.33 12.05 9.14
N VAL A 257 39.29 13.36 8.88
CA VAL A 257 39.61 13.94 7.57
C VAL A 257 41.13 13.87 7.40
N VAL A 258 41.60 13.00 6.50
CA VAL A 258 43.03 12.80 6.22
C VAL A 258 43.50 13.75 5.12
N SER A 259 42.65 14.01 4.13
CA SER A 259 42.88 15.00 3.07
C SER A 259 41.56 15.57 2.55
N ASP A 260 41.63 16.45 1.55
CA ASP A 260 40.47 17.05 0.89
C ASP A 260 39.57 16.03 0.14
N LYS A 261 40.06 14.80 -0.03
CA LYS A 261 39.41 13.68 -0.71
C LYS A 261 39.41 12.39 0.09
N LEU A 262 39.96 12.34 1.30
CA LEU A 262 40.05 11.12 2.08
C LEU A 262 39.56 11.33 3.51
N ILE A 263 38.58 10.52 3.91
CA ILE A 263 38.14 10.37 5.29
C ILE A 263 38.42 8.93 5.71
N ARG A 264 39.05 8.74 6.88
CA ARG A 264 39.39 7.41 7.41
C ARG A 264 38.75 7.20 8.77
N PHE A 265 37.99 6.11 8.89
CA PHE A 265 37.56 5.57 10.17
C PHE A 265 38.56 4.53 10.64
N SER A 266 38.88 4.55 11.94
CA SER A 266 39.65 3.50 12.61
C SER A 266 39.10 3.37 14.03
N GLU A 267 38.76 2.15 14.40
CA GLU A 267 38.22 1.84 15.70
C GLU A 267 39.35 1.59 16.71
N THR A 268 39.26 2.18 17.90
CA THR A 268 40.30 1.99 18.92
C THR A 268 40.19 0.58 19.51
N GLY A 269 41.30 -0.17 19.49
CA GLY A 269 41.33 -1.54 20.01
C GLY A 269 40.77 -2.61 19.05
N SER A 270 40.47 -2.25 17.80
CA SER A 270 39.93 -3.14 16.77
C SER A 270 40.69 -2.95 15.45
N PRO A 271 40.90 -4.02 14.65
CA PRO A 271 41.55 -3.91 13.35
C PRO A 271 40.67 -3.24 12.29
N CYS A 272 39.44 -2.82 12.63
CA CYS A 272 38.52 -2.21 11.68
C CYS A 272 39.01 -0.83 11.22
N VAL A 273 39.25 -0.71 9.91
CA VAL A 273 39.62 0.53 9.23
C VAL A 273 38.87 0.64 7.92
N ILE A 274 38.22 1.79 7.68
CA ILE A 274 37.48 2.07 6.46
C ILE A 274 37.94 3.40 5.87
N ASP A 275 38.21 3.37 4.56
CA ASP A 275 38.53 4.54 3.77
C ASP A 275 37.32 4.99 2.95
N PHE A 276 37.06 6.29 2.99
CA PHE A 276 36.08 6.97 2.16
C PHE A 276 36.81 7.96 1.25
N THR A 277 36.90 7.63 -0.03
CA THR A 277 37.60 8.43 -1.04
C THR A 277 36.60 9.20 -1.89
N PHE A 278 36.74 10.51 -1.95
CA PHE A 278 35.83 11.41 -2.65
C PHE A 278 36.36 11.80 -4.02
N SER A 279 35.51 11.69 -5.03
CA SER A 279 35.79 12.12 -6.40
C SER A 279 34.57 12.83 -6.98
N GLY A 280 34.64 14.16 -7.09
CA GLY A 280 33.52 14.99 -7.53
C GLY A 280 32.32 14.87 -6.59
N LYS A 281 31.22 14.28 -7.09
CA LYS A 281 30.01 14.00 -6.31
C LYS A 281 29.96 12.58 -5.74
N ASN A 282 30.98 11.77 -5.98
CA ASN A 282 30.99 10.37 -5.56
C ASN A 282 31.86 10.16 -4.33
N VAL A 283 31.47 9.21 -3.50
CA VAL A 283 32.31 8.64 -2.45
C VAL A 283 32.44 7.15 -2.68
N THR A 284 33.68 6.67 -2.71
CA THR A 284 34.01 5.25 -2.73
C THR A 284 34.38 4.83 -1.32
N MET A 285 33.68 3.84 -0.79
CA MET A 285 33.99 3.20 0.49
C MET A 285 34.82 1.95 0.23
N LYS A 286 35.87 1.76 1.04
CA LYS A 286 36.70 0.55 1.01
C LYS A 286 37.12 0.14 2.42
N GLU A 287 36.88 -1.12 2.75
CA GLU A 287 37.43 -1.76 3.94
C GLU A 287 38.92 -2.03 3.72
N VAL A 288 39.76 -1.45 4.58
CA VAL A 288 41.23 -1.63 4.51
C VAL A 288 41.79 -2.33 5.74
N GLY A 289 40.99 -2.49 6.79
CA GLY A 289 41.26 -3.32 7.97
C GLY A 289 40.00 -4.11 8.36
N GLY A 290 40.14 -5.23 9.07
CA GLY A 290 39.06 -6.19 9.28
C GLY A 290 37.88 -5.65 10.10
N CYS A 291 36.79 -5.28 9.42
CA CYS A 291 35.56 -4.74 10.03
C CYS A 291 34.44 -5.79 10.16
N GLY A 292 34.81 -7.07 10.26
CA GLY A 292 33.87 -8.20 10.25
C GLY A 292 32.80 -8.17 11.34
N SER A 293 32.98 -7.43 12.44
CA SER A 293 31.99 -7.29 13.51
C SER A 293 30.75 -6.46 13.12
N TYR A 294 30.83 -5.69 12.02
CA TYR A 294 29.79 -4.75 11.59
C TYR A 294 28.99 -5.21 10.37
N ARG A 295 29.19 -6.46 9.95
CA ARG A 295 28.68 -7.00 8.69
C ARG A 295 28.70 -8.53 8.71
N ASP A 296 28.02 -9.17 7.77
CA ASP A 296 28.15 -10.61 7.60
C ASP A 296 29.53 -11.00 6.99
N ILE A 297 29.93 -12.26 7.19
CA ILE A 297 31.30 -12.77 6.90
C ILE A 297 31.73 -12.51 5.44
N LYS A 298 30.81 -12.62 4.48
CA LYS A 298 31.08 -12.46 3.04
C LYS A 298 30.85 -11.04 2.51
N CYS A 299 30.37 -10.14 3.35
CA CYS A 299 30.12 -8.76 2.98
C CYS A 299 31.40 -7.97 3.21
N PHE A 300 31.80 -7.05 2.35
CA PHE A 300 32.86 -6.10 2.67
C PHE A 300 32.29 -4.69 2.55
N PHE A 301 32.79 -3.75 3.35
CA PHE A 301 32.47 -2.32 3.19
C PHE A 301 33.10 -1.78 1.91
N GLU A 302 32.48 -2.12 0.78
CA GLU A 302 32.92 -1.73 -0.56
C GLU A 302 31.74 -1.25 -1.39
N GLY A 303 31.91 -0.09 -2.03
CA GLY A 303 30.90 0.48 -2.92
C GLY A 303 31.19 1.91 -3.34
N SER A 304 30.41 2.42 -4.29
CA SER A 304 30.47 3.81 -4.75
C SER A 304 29.09 4.44 -4.69
N PHE A 305 29.00 5.62 -4.09
CA PHE A 305 27.75 6.30 -3.74
C PHE A 305 27.76 7.73 -4.26
N THR A 306 26.64 8.18 -4.82
CA THR A 306 26.54 9.52 -5.43
C THR A 306 25.83 10.49 -4.49
N LYS A 307 26.36 11.72 -4.34
CA LYS A 307 25.79 12.77 -3.49
C LYS A 307 24.38 13.10 -3.94
N LYS A 308 23.41 12.98 -3.02
CA LYS A 308 22.03 13.38 -3.21
C LYS A 308 21.95 14.89 -3.40
N LEU A 309 21.28 15.33 -4.46
CA LEU A 309 20.97 16.75 -4.66
C LEU A 309 19.87 17.16 -3.68
N VAL A 310 20.15 18.15 -2.84
CA VAL A 310 19.13 18.78 -2.01
C VAL A 310 18.32 19.73 -2.90
N PRO A 311 16.99 19.59 -3.02
CA PRO A 311 16.18 20.55 -3.75
C PRO A 311 16.27 21.91 -3.05
N VAL A 312 16.82 22.91 -3.76
CA VAL A 312 16.88 24.29 -3.29
C VAL A 312 15.45 24.78 -3.07
N LYS A 313 15.09 25.14 -1.83
CA LYS A 313 13.82 25.83 -1.55
C LYS A 313 13.80 27.11 -2.38
N LYS A 314 12.87 27.22 -3.34
CA LYS A 314 12.62 28.48 -4.05
C LYS A 314 12.29 29.55 -3.00
N PRO A 315 12.91 30.74 -3.03
CA PRO A 315 12.58 31.80 -2.10
C PRO A 315 11.12 32.19 -2.30
N THR A 316 10.34 32.10 -1.23
CA THR A 316 8.95 32.54 -1.18
C THR A 316 8.95 34.05 -1.44
N LYS A 317 8.46 34.49 -2.60
CA LYS A 317 8.28 35.92 -2.88
C LYS A 317 7.38 36.50 -1.79
N ALA A 318 7.92 37.42 -1.00
CA ALA A 318 7.14 38.24 -0.09
C ALA A 318 6.09 39.00 -0.91
N LYS A 319 4.81 38.82 -0.57
CA LYS A 319 3.75 39.68 -1.08
C LYS A 319 3.99 41.08 -0.51
N LYS A 320 4.31 42.03 -1.39
CA LYS A 320 4.03 43.46 -1.17
C LYS A 320 2.57 43.70 -1.50
#